data_AF-T0ZJQ9-F1
#
_entry.id   AF-T0ZJQ9-F1
#
_cell.length_a   1.000
_cell.length_b   1.000
_cell.length_c   1.000
_cell.angle_alpha   90.00
_cell.angle_beta   90.00
_cell.angle_gamma   90.00
#
_symmetry.space_group_name_H-M   'P 1'
#
loop_
_entity.id
_entity.type
_entity.pdbx_description
1 polymer ?
#
loop_
_entity_poly.entity_id
_entity_poly.type
_entity_poly.pdbx_seq_one_letter_code
_entity_poly.pdbx_strand_id
1 'polypeptide(L)' 'MGHGEILDHMFFDGLQSPFDSKLMGCFADATAAHYGLTREQQDAFAAESVRRAVRARAEAFAAEIVPVTVKDRKAE' A
#
# COMPACT_ATOMS: atom_id res chain seq x y z
N MET A 1 -11.82 7.04 -37.01
CA MET A 1 -12.19 7.21 -35.59
C MET A 1 -11.70 5.96 -34.87
N GLY A 2 -10.78 6.12 -33.93
CA GLY A 2 -10.12 5.02 -33.20
C GLY A 2 -10.54 4.99 -31.73
N HIS A 3 -10.38 3.84 -31.09
CA HIS A 3 -10.63 3.69 -29.66
C HIS A 3 -9.55 4.44 -28.86
N GLY A 4 -9.96 5.16 -27.82
CA GLY A 4 -9.07 5.78 -26.84
C GLY A 4 -9.34 5.15 -25.47
N GLU A 5 -8.28 5.00 -24.67
CA GLU A 5 -8.35 4.47 -23.32
C GLU A 5 -7.97 5.57 -22.32
N ILE A 6 -8.66 5.62 -21.18
CA ILE A 6 -8.30 6.48 -20.05
C ILE A 6 -7.60 5.58 -19.04
N LEU A 7 -6.34 5.90 -18.76
CA LEU A 7 -5.50 5.15 -17.82
C LEU A 7 -5.48 5.84 -16.47
N ASP A 8 -5.47 5.03 -15.41
CA ASP A 8 -5.25 5.50 -14.05
C ASP A 8 -3.74 5.59 -13.78
N HIS A 9 -3.26 6.80 -13.53
CA HIS A 9 -1.84 7.07 -13.27
C HIS A 9 -1.28 6.34 -12.04
N MET A 10 -2.08 6.15 -10.98
CA MET A 10 -1.62 5.44 -9.78
C MET A 10 -1.27 3.98 -10.13
N PHE A 11 -2.11 3.34 -10.95
CA PHE A 11 -1.86 1.97 -11.39
C PHE A 11 -0.75 1.89 -12.43
N PHE A 12 -0.85 2.70 -13.49
CA PHE A 12 0.05 2.63 -14.64
C PHE A 12 1.49 3.04 -14.29
N ASP A 13 1.67 4.12 -13.52
CA ASP A 13 3.01 4.64 -13.21
C ASP A 13 3.63 4.01 -11.94
N GLY A 14 2.80 3.49 -11.01
CA GLY A 14 3.28 3.08 -9.68
C GLY A 14 3.12 1.60 -9.32
N LEU A 15 2.07 0.93 -9.80
CA LEU A 15 1.67 -0.40 -9.30
C LEU A 15 1.66 -1.48 -10.39
N GLN A 16 1.89 -1.11 -11.64
CA GLN A 16 1.96 -2.02 -12.77
C GLN A 16 3.42 -2.23 -13.17
N SER A 17 3.79 -3.49 -13.36
CA SER A 17 5.10 -3.84 -13.90
C SER A 17 5.21 -3.37 -15.36
N PRO A 18 6.28 -2.65 -15.73
CA PRO A 18 6.45 -2.15 -17.10
C PRO A 18 6.80 -3.25 -18.10
N PHE A 19 7.16 -4.45 -17.61
CA PHE A 19 7.64 -5.54 -18.47
C PHE A 19 6.54 -6.51 -18.90
N ASP A 20 5.59 -6.79 -18.00
CA ASP A 20 4.55 -7.79 -18.22
C ASP A 20 3.14 -7.27 -17.90
N SER A 21 3.01 -5.97 -17.64
CA SER A 21 1.76 -5.27 -17.37
C SER A 21 0.95 -5.86 -16.22
N LYS A 22 1.57 -6.65 -15.33
CA LYS A 22 0.90 -7.20 -14.15
C LYS A 22 0.93 -6.23 -12.99
N LEU A 23 -0.13 -6.25 -12.18
CA LEU A 23 -0.17 -5.50 -10.93
C LEU A 23 0.77 -6.15 -9.90
N MET A 24 1.35 -5.34 -9.01
CA MET A 24 2.28 -5.81 -7.97
C MET A 24 1.73 -6.97 -7.14
N GLY A 25 0.40 -7.04 -6.92
CA GLY A 25 -0.25 -8.14 -6.19
C GLY A 25 0.00 -9.52 -6.81
N CYS A 26 0.10 -9.63 -8.14
CA CYS A 26 0.39 -10.90 -8.80
C CYS A 26 1.77 -11.45 -8.42
N PHE A 27 2.74 -10.57 -8.17
CA PHE A 27 4.07 -10.96 -7.70
C PHE A 27 4.05 -11.36 -6.24
N ALA A 28 3.22 -10.72 -5.41
CA ALA A 28 3.01 -11.12 -4.03
C ALA A 28 2.40 -12.53 -3.96
N ASP A 29 1.39 -12.83 -4.79
CA ASP A 29 0.78 -14.17 -4.87
C ASP A 29 1.78 -15.22 -5.36
N ALA A 30 2.56 -14.91 -6.39
CA ALA A 30 3.60 -15.81 -6.89
C ALA A 30 4.67 -16.09 -5.82
N THR A 31 5.03 -15.08 -5.04
CA THR A 31 5.97 -15.19 -3.92
C THR A 31 5.38 -16.06 -2.80
N ALA A 32 4.12 -15.82 -2.42
CA ALA A 32 3.43 -16.60 -1.41
C ALA A 32 3.33 -18.07 -1.82
N ALA A 33 3.01 -18.35 -3.08
CA ALA A 33 2.99 -19.70 -3.63
C ALA A 33 4.38 -20.36 -3.62
N HIS A 34 5.42 -19.63 -4.04
CA HIS A 34 6.80 -20.15 -4.09
C HIS A 34 7.32 -20.55 -2.71
N TYR A 35 7.02 -19.76 -1.68
CA TYR A 35 7.46 -20.01 -0.31
C TYR A 35 6.44 -20.78 0.56
N GLY A 36 5.29 -21.15 0.00
CA GLY A 36 4.23 -21.86 0.72
C GLY A 36 3.60 -21.05 1.86
N LEU A 37 3.52 -19.72 1.72
CA LEU A 37 2.90 -18.83 2.71
C LEU A 37 1.39 -18.94 2.64
N THR A 38 0.77 -19.50 3.68
CA THR A 38 -0.69 -19.66 3.71
C THR A 38 -1.39 -18.33 3.93
N ARG A 39 -2.69 -18.28 3.58
CA ARG A 39 -3.50 -17.09 3.82
C ARG A 39 -3.58 -16.74 5.30
N GLU A 40 -3.69 -17.74 6.16
CA GLU A 40 -3.78 -17.57 7.62
C GLU A 40 -2.48 -16.97 8.17
N GLN A 41 -1.32 -17.35 7.63
CA GLN A 41 -0.03 -16.77 8.02
C GLN A 41 0.06 -15.29 7.62
N GLN A 42 -0.39 -14.96 6.40
CA GLN A 42 -0.42 -13.58 5.91
C GLN A 42 -1.36 -12.71 6.77
N ASP A 43 -2.56 -13.22 7.08
CA ASP A 43 -3.55 -12.52 7.91
C ASP A 43 -3.04 -12.34 9.35
N ALA A 44 -2.40 -13.36 9.93
CA ALA A 44 -1.80 -13.27 11.25
C ALA A 44 -0.69 -12.21 11.32
N PHE A 45 0.16 -12.15 10.29
CA PHE A 45 1.21 -11.13 10.19
C PHE A 45 0.62 -9.73 10.05
N ALA A 46 -0.39 -9.55 9.18
CA ALA A 46 -1.06 -8.27 8.98
C ALA A 46 -1.72 -7.77 10.28
N ALA A 47 -2.43 -8.64 11.00
CA ALA A 47 -3.06 -8.31 12.27
C ALA A 47 -2.02 -7.87 13.32
N GLU A 48 -0.89 -8.57 13.39
CA GLU A 48 0.19 -8.23 14.32
C GLU A 48 0.88 -6.91 13.94
N SER A 49 1.10 -6.65 12.65
CA SER A 49 1.62 -5.38 12.16
C SER A 49 0.74 -4.20 12.60
N VAL A 50 -0.58 -4.33 12.47
CA VAL A 50 -1.54 -3.31 12.92
C VAL A 50 -1.46 -3.10 14.43
N ARG A 51 -1.43 -4.16 15.24
CA ARG A 51 -1.31 -4.04 16.71
C ARG A 51 -0.03 -3.29 17.10
N ARG A 52 1.09 -3.59 16.45
CA ARG A 52 2.37 -2.90 16.68
C ARG A 52 2.30 -1.43 16.30
N ALA A 53 1.72 -1.10 15.14
CA ALA A 53 1.57 0.27 14.68
C ALA A 53 0.70 1.11 15.64
N VAL A 54 -0.42 0.54 16.11
CA VAL A 54 -1.30 1.20 17.09
C VAL A 54 -0.57 1.52 18.38
N ARG A 55 0.25 0.58 18.90
CA ARG A 55 1.08 0.83 20.08
C ARG A 55 2.14 1.91 19.81
N ALA A 56 2.87 1.79 18.72
CA ALA A 56 3.96 2.71 18.36
C ALA A 56 3.48 4.15 18.10
N ARG A 57 2.23 4.34 17.68
CA ARG A 57 1.63 5.66 17.47
C ARG A 57 1.71 6.58 18.69
N ALA A 58 1.60 6.02 19.90
CA ALA A 58 1.65 6.82 21.13
C ALA A 58 3.08 7.09 21.63
N GLU A 59 4.06 6.32 21.17
CA GLU A 59 5.35 6.19 21.87
C GLU A 59 6.57 6.41 20.98
N ALA A 60 6.49 6.18 19.67
CA ALA A 60 7.67 6.01 18.83
C ALA A 60 7.81 7.03 17.68
N PHE A 61 6.70 7.49 17.09
CA PHE A 61 6.78 8.26 15.83
C PHE A 61 6.88 9.79 16.02
N ALA A 62 6.90 10.29 17.25
CA ALA A 62 6.93 11.73 17.53
C ALA A 62 8.17 12.44 16.97
N ALA A 63 9.31 11.73 16.87
CA ALA A 63 10.57 12.31 16.39
C ALA A 63 10.67 12.38 14.85
N GLU A 64 9.91 11.57 14.11
CA GLU A 64 9.98 11.46 12.65
C GLU A 64 8.79 12.10 11.91
N ILE A 65 7.68 12.37 12.62
CA ILE A 65 6.49 12.99 12.01
C ILE A 65 6.61 14.52 12.07
N VAL A 66 6.69 15.15 10.89
CA VAL A 66 6.50 16.60 10.73
C VAL A 66 5.02 16.90 10.50
N PRO A 67 4.40 17.83 11.26
CA PRO A 67 2.99 18.15 11.09
C PRO A 67 2.72 18.85 9.75
N VAL A 68 1.66 18.44 9.06
CA VAL A 68 1.16 19.09 7.85
C VAL A 68 -0.16 19.78 8.19
N THR A 69 -0.20 21.10 8.10
CA THR A 69 -1.42 21.88 8.34
C THR A 69 -2.36 21.74 7.14
N VAL A 70 -3.55 21.20 7.37
CA VAL A 70 -4.61 21.11 6.36
C VAL A 70 -5.57 22.27 6.58
N LYS A 71 -5.72 23.13 5.58
CA LYS A 71 -6.65 24.26 5.63
C LYS A 71 -8.05 23.78 5.27
N ASP A 72 -8.98 23.93 6.19
CA ASP A 72 -10.40 23.72 5.91
C ASP A 72 -11.03 25.01 5.36
N ARG A 73 -12.11 24.87 4.58
CA ARG A 73 -12.83 25.99 3.95
C ARG A 73 -13.36 27.06 4.94
N LYS A 74 -13.26 26.83 6.25
CA LYS A 74 -13.69 27.73 7.32
C LYS A 74 -12.59 28.12 8.33
N ALA A 75 -11.32 27.72 8.16
CA ALA A 75 -10.27 28.08 9.11
C ALA A 75 -8.91 28.32 8.42
N GLU A 76 -8.24 29.39 8.85
CA GLU A 76 -6.89 29.84 8.43
C GLU A 76 -5.77 28.83 8.72
#